data_AF-A0A7Z9UHE8-F1
#
_entry.id   AF-A0A7Z9UHE8-F1
#
_cell.length_a   1.000
_cell.length_b   1.000
_cell.length_c   1.000
_cell.angle_alpha   90.00
_cell.angle_beta   90.00
_cell.angle_gamma   90.00
#
_symmetry.space_group_name_H-M   'P 1'
#
loop_
_entity.id
_entity.type
_entity.pdbx_description
1 polymer ?
#
loop_
_entity_poly.entity_id
_entity_poly.type
_entity_poly.pdbx_seq_one_letter_code
_entity_poly.pdbx_strand_id
1 'polypeptide(L)'
;MKPVRFHSWNVSPDEASAIQINLRDKVQVQPLPDEIHLVIGTSVAIDPNNDTIHAALVVLRFPDMELVERHGLSEKITFPYVRGLLAFREAPPLMKLMKRIQHKPDVILFHSHGLAHPRRFGLASHLGVLFDIPSLGVADRVLVGYHDEIDLEKGHHAPLVHNGEEVGLALRTKEGVSPVFISVGHKADLLTTMDFTLECTTHYRRPEPIRQAHLAVEAQRDGESIDIDVGGDQTTLF
;
A
#
# COMPACT_ATOMS: atom_id res chain seq x y z
N MET A 1 -9.14 -2.82 12.82
CA MET A 1 -9.52 -1.39 12.64
C MET A 1 -10.82 -1.18 11.86
N LYS A 2 -11.51 -0.05 12.05
CA LYS A 2 -12.77 0.32 11.36
C LYS A 2 -12.59 1.61 10.57
N PRO A 3 -13.19 1.75 9.37
CA PRO A 3 -13.13 2.99 8.61
C PRO A 3 -13.98 4.09 9.26
N VAL A 4 -13.61 5.34 9.05
CA VAL A 4 -14.34 6.54 9.51
C VAL A 4 -15.19 7.18 8.40
N ARG A 5 -15.01 6.74 7.14
CA ARG A 5 -15.83 7.12 5.99
C ARG A 5 -16.31 5.88 5.26
N PHE A 6 -17.46 5.97 4.60
CA PHE A 6 -18.13 4.83 3.97
C PHE A 6 -18.71 5.21 2.61
N HIS A 7 -18.64 4.27 1.67
CA HIS A 7 -19.41 4.27 0.43
C HIS A 7 -19.70 2.81 0.04
N SER A 8 -20.60 2.60 -0.93
CA SER A 8 -20.84 1.25 -1.47
C SER A 8 -19.65 0.79 -2.30
N TRP A 9 -19.30 -0.50 -2.19
CA TRP A 9 -18.36 -1.18 -3.09
C TRP A 9 -19.07 -1.94 -4.21
N ASN A 10 -20.37 -2.19 -4.06
CA ASN A 10 -21.21 -2.72 -5.13
C ASN A 10 -21.74 -1.54 -5.94
N VAL A 11 -21.01 -1.16 -6.98
CA VAL A 11 -21.25 0.01 -7.82
C VAL A 11 -20.83 -0.27 -9.26
N SER A 12 -21.41 0.46 -10.20
CA SER A 12 -20.96 0.50 -11.60
C SER A 12 -19.61 1.23 -11.76
N PRO A 13 -18.88 1.05 -12.88
CA PRO A 13 -17.66 1.81 -13.16
C PRO A 13 -17.82 3.34 -13.16
N ASP A 14 -18.99 3.84 -13.57
CA ASP A 14 -19.28 5.27 -13.58
C ASP A 14 -19.48 5.81 -12.16
N GLU A 15 -20.26 5.10 -11.33
CA GLU A 15 -20.40 5.40 -9.91
C GLU A 15 -19.06 5.30 -9.16
N ALA A 16 -18.26 4.28 -9.46
CA ALA A 16 -16.91 4.10 -8.92
C ALA A 16 -16.00 5.30 -9.25
N SER A 17 -16.06 5.77 -10.50
CA SER A 17 -15.32 6.97 -10.92
C SER A 17 -15.80 8.22 -10.19
N ALA A 18 -17.12 8.38 -10.02
CA ALA A 18 -17.69 9.48 -9.25
C ALA A 18 -17.26 9.45 -7.77
N ILE A 19 -17.22 8.26 -7.16
CA ILE A 19 -16.71 8.07 -5.79
C ILE A 19 -15.25 8.54 -5.68
N GLN A 20 -14.37 8.14 -6.63
CA GLN A 20 -12.98 8.60 -6.63
C GLN A 20 -12.88 10.12 -6.71
N ILE A 21 -13.64 10.74 -7.63
CA ILE A 21 -13.64 12.20 -7.81
C ILE A 21 -14.10 12.92 -6.54
N ASN A 22 -15.17 12.43 -5.90
CA ASN A 22 -15.72 13.05 -4.69
C ASN A 22 -14.79 12.92 -3.48
N LEU A 23 -14.02 11.82 -3.38
CA LEU A 23 -13.16 11.55 -2.23
C LEU A 23 -11.73 12.07 -2.39
N ARG A 24 -11.26 12.35 -3.61
CA ARG A 24 -9.87 12.78 -3.84
C ARG A 24 -9.50 14.04 -3.06
N ASP A 25 -10.43 14.97 -2.91
CA ASP A 25 -10.20 16.25 -2.22
C ASP A 25 -10.14 16.07 -0.68
N LYS A 26 -10.32 14.84 -0.18
CA LYS A 26 -10.13 14.49 1.23
C LYS A 26 -8.72 14.00 1.53
N VAL A 27 -7.90 13.76 0.51
CA VAL A 27 -6.48 13.45 0.71
C VAL A 27 -5.80 14.66 1.35
N GLN A 28 -5.12 14.42 2.46
CA GLN A 28 -4.30 15.43 3.14
C GLN A 28 -2.83 15.18 2.83
N VAL A 29 -2.12 16.24 2.43
CA VAL A 29 -0.67 16.21 2.22
C VAL A 29 -0.03 16.92 3.40
N GLN A 30 0.75 16.18 4.17
CA GLN A 30 1.45 16.64 5.38
C GLN A 30 2.55 15.63 5.72
N PRO A 31 3.59 16.00 6.48
CA PRO A 31 4.62 15.07 6.93
C PRO A 31 4.04 13.83 7.62
N LEU A 32 4.71 12.68 7.45
CA LEU A 32 4.46 11.49 8.26
C LEU A 32 4.72 11.79 9.76
N PRO A 33 4.14 11.00 10.68
CA PRO A 33 4.40 11.16 12.12
C PRO A 33 5.89 11.00 12.45
N ASP A 34 6.39 11.79 13.41
CA ASP A 34 7.79 11.69 13.87
C ASP A 34 8.09 10.36 14.58
N GLU A 35 7.09 9.80 15.26
CA GLU A 35 7.19 8.53 15.98
C GLU A 35 6.39 7.44 15.26
N ILE A 36 7.08 6.46 14.69
CA ILE A 36 6.51 5.30 14.00
C ILE A 36 7.00 4.04 14.71
N HIS A 37 6.06 3.21 15.17
CA HIS A 37 6.34 1.97 15.91
C HIS A 37 5.79 0.75 15.18
N LEU A 38 4.62 0.87 14.55
CA LEU A 38 3.96 -0.21 13.84
C LEU A 38 3.60 0.21 12.42
N VAL A 39 4.04 -0.60 11.47
CA VAL A 39 3.87 -0.35 10.04
C VAL A 39 3.14 -1.50 9.40
N ILE A 40 2.21 -1.20 8.48
CA ILE A 40 1.54 -2.23 7.70
C ILE A 40 2.08 -2.27 6.29
N GLY A 41 2.32 -3.48 5.78
CA GLY A 41 2.45 -3.75 4.36
C GLY A 41 1.24 -4.53 3.84
N THR A 42 0.75 -4.17 2.66
CA THR A 42 -0.33 -4.92 2.00
C THR A 42 0.04 -5.33 0.58
N SER A 43 -0.42 -6.50 0.15
CA SER A 43 -0.28 -6.96 -1.23
C SER A 43 -1.52 -7.73 -1.67
N VAL A 44 -1.81 -7.67 -2.96
CA VAL A 44 -2.93 -8.36 -3.58
C VAL A 44 -2.43 -9.11 -4.83
N ALA A 45 -2.91 -10.33 -5.03
CA ALA A 45 -2.66 -11.13 -6.22
C ALA A 45 -3.99 -11.56 -6.83
N ILE A 46 -4.13 -11.43 -8.15
CA ILE A 46 -5.33 -11.83 -8.89
C ILE A 46 -5.03 -13.13 -9.62
N ASP A 47 -5.90 -14.13 -9.43
CA ASP A 47 -5.96 -15.33 -10.24
C ASP A 47 -7.14 -15.19 -11.23
N PRO A 48 -6.89 -14.78 -12.49
CA PRO A 48 -7.94 -14.58 -13.47
C PRO A 48 -8.56 -15.90 -13.96
N ASN A 49 -7.87 -17.03 -13.82
CA ASN A 49 -8.39 -18.33 -14.28
C ASN A 49 -9.50 -18.83 -13.37
N ASN A 50 -9.42 -18.48 -12.07
CA ASN A 50 -10.38 -18.89 -11.06
C ASN A 50 -11.31 -17.75 -10.60
N ASP A 51 -11.18 -16.56 -11.18
CA ASP A 51 -11.89 -15.34 -10.77
C ASP A 51 -11.75 -15.05 -9.26
N THR A 52 -10.54 -15.27 -8.75
CA THR A 52 -10.19 -15.17 -7.33
C THR A 52 -9.19 -14.05 -7.12
N ILE A 53 -9.36 -13.31 -6.02
CA ILE A 53 -8.40 -12.35 -5.53
C ILE A 53 -7.88 -12.81 -4.17
N HIS A 54 -6.57 -12.82 -4.03
CA HIS A 54 -5.86 -13.14 -2.80
C HIS A 54 -5.32 -11.85 -2.23
N ALA A 55 -5.51 -11.62 -0.94
CA ALA A 55 -4.98 -10.46 -0.26
C ALA A 55 -4.18 -10.92 0.96
N ALA A 56 -3.10 -10.20 1.23
CA ALA A 56 -2.34 -10.35 2.45
C ALA A 56 -2.00 -9.00 3.06
N LEU A 57 -1.95 -8.99 4.38
CA LEU A 57 -1.56 -7.86 5.21
C LEU A 57 -0.56 -8.35 6.25
N VAL A 58 0.51 -7.60 6.45
CA VAL A 58 1.47 -7.82 7.55
C VAL A 58 1.55 -6.58 8.43
N VAL A 59 1.72 -6.77 9.73
CA VAL A 59 2.05 -5.73 10.70
C VAL A 59 3.47 -5.99 11.16
N LEU A 60 4.35 -5.00 11.02
CA LEU A 60 5.75 -5.08 11.43
C LEU A 60 6.05 -4.04 12.52
N ARG A 61 6.98 -4.35 13.43
CA ARG A 61 7.62 -3.35 14.28
C ARG A 61 8.63 -2.53 13.47
N PHE A 62 8.74 -1.26 13.81
CA PHE A 62 9.70 -0.32 13.23
C PHE A 62 10.69 0.11 14.33
N PRO A 63 12.01 0.24 14.05
CA PRO A 63 12.66 0.14 12.75
C PRO A 63 13.18 -1.27 12.37
N ASP A 64 13.08 -2.25 13.26
CA ASP A 64 13.65 -3.59 13.09
C ASP A 64 12.94 -4.48 12.05
N MET A 65 11.72 -4.12 11.65
CA MET A 65 10.87 -4.84 10.70
C MET A 65 10.48 -6.25 11.17
N GLU A 66 10.38 -6.45 12.49
CA GLU A 66 9.93 -7.72 13.06
C GLU A 66 8.44 -7.96 12.78
N LEU A 67 8.09 -9.17 12.34
CA LEU A 67 6.71 -9.56 12.09
C LEU A 67 5.92 -9.68 13.41
N VAL A 68 4.83 -8.92 13.50
CA VAL A 68 3.88 -8.95 14.63
C VAL A 68 2.62 -9.73 14.25
N GLU A 69 2.00 -9.36 13.13
CA GLU A 69 0.80 -10.02 12.63
C GLU A 69 0.93 -10.29 11.14
N ARG A 70 0.30 -11.36 10.68
CA ARG A 70 0.09 -11.65 9.26
C ARG A 70 -1.31 -12.19 9.09
N HIS A 71 -2.05 -11.65 8.12
CA HIS A 71 -3.38 -12.13 7.81
C HIS A 71 -3.54 -12.30 6.31
N GLY A 72 -4.15 -13.41 5.92
CA GLY A 72 -4.48 -13.75 4.54
C GLY A 72 -5.97 -13.98 4.34
N LEU A 73 -6.44 -13.72 3.12
CA LEU A 73 -7.72 -14.24 2.67
C LEU A 73 -7.76 -14.36 1.14
N SER A 74 -8.70 -15.17 0.68
CA SER A 74 -9.02 -15.35 -0.74
C SER A 74 -10.51 -15.18 -0.94
N GLU A 75 -10.93 -14.45 -1.97
CA GLU A 75 -12.34 -14.23 -2.28
C GLU A 75 -12.60 -14.12 -3.78
N LYS A 76 -13.88 -14.23 -4.17
CA LYS A 76 -14.28 -14.02 -5.56
C LYS A 76 -14.25 -12.55 -5.93
N ILE A 77 -13.79 -12.28 -7.14
CA ILE A 77 -13.82 -10.93 -7.70
C ILE A 77 -15.26 -10.58 -8.05
N THR A 78 -15.70 -9.39 -7.67
CA THR A 78 -17.07 -8.92 -7.90
C THR A 78 -17.14 -7.65 -8.76
N PHE A 79 -15.99 -7.02 -9.02
CA PHE A 79 -15.90 -5.79 -9.81
C PHE A 79 -15.07 -6.03 -11.10
N PRO A 80 -15.51 -5.53 -12.27
CA PRO A 80 -14.82 -5.77 -13.53
C PRO A 80 -13.44 -5.12 -13.60
N TYR A 81 -12.57 -5.64 -14.47
CA TYR A 81 -11.28 -4.99 -14.73
C TYR A 81 -11.48 -3.69 -15.54
N VAL A 82 -11.29 -2.56 -14.88
CA VAL A 82 -11.29 -1.23 -15.52
C VAL A 82 -10.05 -0.47 -15.07
N ARG A 83 -9.24 -0.02 -16.03
CA ARG A 83 -8.00 0.73 -15.75
C ARG A 83 -8.33 1.99 -14.94
N GLY A 84 -7.61 2.19 -13.84
CA GLY A 84 -7.84 3.30 -12.91
C GLY A 84 -8.98 3.07 -11.89
N LEU A 85 -9.62 1.89 -11.88
CA LEU A 85 -10.61 1.49 -10.88
C LEU A 85 -10.22 0.20 -10.15
N LEU A 86 -8.94 -0.20 -10.20
CA LEU A 86 -8.45 -1.41 -9.51
C LEU A 86 -8.72 -1.41 -8.01
N ALA A 87 -8.75 -0.23 -7.38
CA ALA A 87 -9.12 -0.11 -5.97
C ALA A 87 -10.48 -0.76 -5.64
N PHE A 88 -11.44 -0.78 -6.56
CA PHE A 88 -12.75 -1.41 -6.33
C PHE A 88 -12.71 -2.95 -6.37
N ARG A 89 -11.63 -3.54 -6.89
CA ARG A 89 -11.35 -4.99 -6.79
C ARG A 89 -10.54 -5.29 -5.53
N GLU A 90 -9.54 -4.46 -5.24
CA GLU A 90 -8.48 -4.75 -4.27
C GLU A 90 -8.80 -4.25 -2.84
N ALA A 91 -9.56 -3.16 -2.70
CA ALA A 91 -9.89 -2.60 -1.40
C ALA A 91 -10.80 -3.49 -0.55
N PRO A 92 -11.90 -4.10 -1.07
CA PRO A 92 -12.79 -4.92 -0.24
C PRO A 92 -12.09 -6.06 0.53
N PRO A 93 -11.21 -6.89 -0.06
CA PRO A 93 -10.51 -7.92 0.69
C PRO A 93 -9.52 -7.31 1.70
N LEU A 94 -8.78 -6.26 1.33
CA LEU A 94 -7.89 -5.57 2.25
C LEU A 94 -8.64 -4.97 3.45
N MET A 95 -9.81 -4.38 3.24
CA MET A 95 -10.66 -3.86 4.32
C MET A 95 -11.13 -4.96 5.27
N LYS A 96 -11.38 -6.18 4.78
CA LYS A 96 -11.69 -7.34 5.62
C LYS A 96 -10.49 -7.73 6.47
N LEU A 97 -9.28 -7.76 5.91
CA LEU A 97 -8.04 -8.00 6.66
C LEU A 97 -7.77 -6.90 7.69
N MET A 98 -7.95 -5.64 7.31
CA MET A 98 -7.79 -4.50 8.22
C MET A 98 -8.76 -4.57 9.41
N LYS A 99 -9.92 -5.23 9.31
CA LYS A 99 -10.80 -5.46 10.46
C LYS A 99 -10.24 -6.47 11.45
N ARG A 100 -9.40 -7.40 10.99
CA ARG A 100 -8.83 -8.49 11.79
C ARG A 100 -7.61 -8.09 12.61
N ILE A 101 -6.91 -7.01 12.21
CA ILE A 101 -5.72 -6.58 12.95
C ILE A 101 -6.05 -6.22 14.39
N GLN A 102 -5.16 -6.59 15.30
CA GLN A 102 -5.28 -6.30 16.72
C GLN A 102 -4.55 -5.02 17.11
N HIS A 103 -3.38 -4.79 16.51
CA HIS A 103 -2.56 -3.63 16.79
C HIS A 103 -2.87 -2.48 15.83
N LYS A 104 -2.93 -1.25 16.37
CA LYS A 104 -3.15 -0.05 15.57
C LYS A 104 -1.81 0.37 14.95
N PRO A 105 -1.69 0.45 13.62
CA PRO A 105 -0.48 0.94 12.96
C PRO A 105 -0.41 2.47 12.97
N ASP A 106 0.78 2.99 12.73
CA ASP A 106 1.06 4.41 12.54
C ASP A 106 1.01 4.78 11.05
N VAL A 107 1.52 3.90 10.18
CA VAL A 107 1.59 4.11 8.72
C VAL A 107 1.26 2.82 7.96
N ILE A 108 0.57 2.95 6.82
CA ILE A 108 0.27 1.83 5.92
C ILE A 108 0.90 2.01 4.54
N LEU A 109 1.73 1.06 4.14
CA LEU A 109 2.28 0.93 2.79
C LEU A 109 1.40 -0.02 1.97
N PHE A 110 0.83 0.50 0.89
CA PHE A 110 0.08 -0.31 -0.07
C PHE A 110 0.94 -0.65 -1.28
N HIS A 111 0.96 -1.91 -1.73
CA HIS A 111 1.58 -2.33 -3.00
C HIS A 111 0.74 -1.85 -4.19
N SER A 112 0.64 -0.53 -4.34
CA SER A 112 -0.26 0.17 -5.25
C SER A 112 0.15 1.65 -5.37
N HIS A 113 -0.70 2.47 -5.98
CA HIS A 113 -0.50 3.91 -6.08
C HIS A 113 -1.46 4.70 -5.17
N GLY A 114 -1.04 5.90 -4.78
CA GLY A 114 -1.89 6.94 -4.17
C GLY A 114 -2.18 8.06 -5.17
N LEU A 115 -1.54 9.23 -5.01
CA LEU A 115 -1.68 10.38 -5.92
C LEU A 115 -1.18 10.10 -7.36
N ALA A 116 -0.26 9.15 -7.55
CA ALA A 116 0.21 8.68 -8.85
C ALA A 116 -0.84 7.85 -9.60
N HIS A 117 -1.98 8.49 -9.90
CA HIS A 117 -3.18 7.89 -10.44
C HIS A 117 -3.88 8.87 -11.40
N PRO A 118 -4.61 8.40 -12.44
CA PRO A 118 -5.32 9.28 -13.38
C PRO A 118 -6.23 10.32 -12.71
N ARG A 119 -6.83 9.95 -11.57
CA ARG A 119 -7.74 10.80 -10.78
C ARG A 119 -7.16 11.33 -9.47
N ARG A 120 -5.84 11.21 -9.27
CA ARG A 120 -5.15 11.55 -7.99
C ARG A 120 -5.73 10.80 -6.78
N PHE A 121 -6.21 9.57 -7.01
CA PHE A 121 -6.92 8.79 -5.99
C PHE A 121 -6.83 7.29 -6.25
N GLY A 122 -5.61 6.76 -6.16
CA GLY A 122 -5.34 5.32 -6.19
C GLY A 122 -5.70 4.62 -4.87
N LEU A 123 -5.47 3.31 -4.79
CA LEU A 123 -5.83 2.47 -3.64
C LEU A 123 -5.24 3.00 -2.32
N ALA A 124 -3.98 3.46 -2.31
CA ALA A 124 -3.34 3.97 -1.09
C ALA A 124 -4.04 5.22 -0.55
N SER A 125 -4.43 6.15 -1.43
CA SER A 125 -5.23 7.32 -1.07
C SER A 125 -6.65 6.95 -0.67
N HIS A 126 -7.24 6.00 -1.38
CA HIS A 126 -8.60 5.56 -1.15
C HIS A 126 -8.75 4.98 0.27
N LEU A 127 -7.95 3.97 0.60
CA LEU A 127 -7.99 3.36 1.94
C LEU A 127 -7.44 4.31 3.01
N GLY A 128 -6.43 5.11 2.72
CA GLY A 128 -5.94 6.15 3.63
C GLY A 128 -7.04 7.11 4.07
N VAL A 129 -7.82 7.64 3.12
CA VAL A 129 -8.96 8.53 3.41
C VAL A 129 -10.08 7.80 4.16
N LEU A 130 -10.39 6.55 3.81
CA LEU A 130 -11.48 5.82 4.48
C LEU A 130 -11.16 5.51 5.94
N PHE A 131 -9.91 5.16 6.26
CA PHE A 131 -9.47 4.85 7.62
C PHE A 131 -8.87 6.05 8.36
N ASP A 132 -8.71 7.18 7.67
CA ASP A 132 -8.11 8.41 8.18
C ASP A 132 -6.73 8.24 8.81
N ILE A 133 -5.92 7.38 8.19
CA ILE A 133 -4.59 6.97 8.64
C ILE A 133 -3.51 7.36 7.62
N PRO A 134 -2.29 7.72 8.07
CA PRO A 134 -1.15 7.89 7.18
C PRO A 134 -0.96 6.70 6.25
N SER A 135 -0.88 6.97 4.95
CA SER A 135 -0.69 5.95 3.94
C SER A 135 0.14 6.44 2.76
N LEU A 136 0.84 5.48 2.14
CA LEU A 136 1.61 5.68 0.93
C LEU A 136 1.46 4.49 -0.01
N GLY A 137 1.54 4.76 -1.30
CA GLY A 137 1.61 3.73 -2.34
C GLY A 137 3.07 3.49 -2.71
N VAL A 138 3.46 2.22 -2.77
CA VAL A 138 4.75 1.77 -3.31
C VAL A 138 4.48 0.75 -4.41
N ALA A 139 4.78 1.10 -5.66
CA ALA A 139 4.48 0.27 -6.82
C ALA A 139 5.75 -0.18 -7.54
N ASP A 140 5.64 -1.30 -8.25
CA ASP A 140 6.75 -1.84 -9.06
C ASP A 140 6.86 -1.19 -10.44
N ARG A 141 5.78 -0.55 -10.91
CA ARG A 141 5.65 0.01 -12.26
C ARG A 141 4.95 1.35 -12.22
N VAL A 142 5.17 2.16 -13.26
CA VAL A 142 4.43 3.41 -13.49
C VAL A 142 3.01 3.09 -13.96
N LEU A 143 2.00 3.67 -13.29
CA LEU A 143 0.61 3.65 -13.77
C LEU A 143 0.31 4.83 -14.71
N VAL A 144 0.82 6.02 -14.35
CA VAL A 144 0.68 7.29 -15.08
C VAL A 144 1.94 8.13 -14.95
N GLY A 145 2.15 8.99 -15.93
CA GLY A 145 3.27 9.94 -15.94
C GLY A 145 4.57 9.35 -16.48
N TYR A 146 5.64 10.11 -16.29
CA TYR A 146 7.00 9.78 -16.65
C TYR A 146 7.96 10.33 -15.60
N HIS A 147 9.19 9.85 -15.59
CA HIS A 147 10.28 10.38 -14.79
C HIS A 147 11.53 10.45 -15.66
N ASP A 148 12.45 11.35 -15.33
CA ASP A 148 13.77 11.40 -15.97
C ASP A 148 14.64 10.23 -15.51
N GLU A 149 15.78 10.02 -16.18
CA GLU A 149 16.74 9.02 -15.74
C GLU A 149 17.22 9.31 -14.30
N ILE A 150 17.47 8.24 -13.57
CA ILE A 150 17.88 8.27 -12.17
C ILE A 150 19.20 7.53 -12.08
N ASP A 151 20.13 8.04 -11.30
CA ASP A 151 21.40 7.36 -11.07
C ASP A 151 21.20 5.98 -10.42
N LEU A 152 22.26 5.17 -10.50
CA LEU A 152 22.22 3.77 -10.11
C LEU A 152 22.32 3.57 -8.59
N GLU A 153 22.81 4.57 -7.85
CA GLU A 153 23.07 4.50 -6.41
C GLU A 153 21.78 4.53 -5.58
N LYS A 154 21.73 3.76 -4.48
CA LYS A 154 20.60 3.75 -3.54
C LYS A 154 20.34 5.17 -3.01
N GLY A 155 19.06 5.55 -2.95
CA GLY A 155 18.61 6.86 -2.47
C GLY A 155 18.39 7.90 -3.58
N HIS A 156 18.99 7.70 -4.76
CA HIS A 156 18.72 8.58 -5.91
C HIS A 156 17.27 8.45 -6.37
N HIS A 157 16.69 9.56 -6.77
CA HIS A 157 15.28 9.65 -7.14
C HIS A 157 15.06 10.74 -8.19
N ALA A 158 13.93 10.64 -8.88
CA ALA A 158 13.43 11.69 -9.75
C ALA A 158 11.92 11.87 -9.55
N PRO A 159 11.39 13.10 -9.76
CA PRO A 159 9.96 13.36 -9.79
C PRO A 159 9.24 12.46 -10.79
N LEU A 160 8.13 11.84 -10.37
CA LEU A 160 7.17 11.21 -11.26
C LEU A 160 6.13 12.25 -11.66
N VAL A 161 6.18 12.70 -12.90
CA VAL A 161 5.37 13.81 -13.42
C VAL A 161 4.23 13.30 -14.29
N HIS A 162 3.00 13.73 -14.00
CA HIS A 162 1.82 13.40 -14.80
C HIS A 162 0.94 14.64 -14.99
N ASN A 163 0.71 15.04 -16.25
CA ASN A 163 -0.01 16.27 -16.63
C ASN A 163 0.62 17.55 -16.05
N GLY A 164 1.96 17.62 -16.02
CA GLY A 164 2.70 18.78 -15.53
C GLY A 164 2.79 18.91 -14.01
N GLU A 165 2.22 17.94 -13.27
CA GLU A 165 2.27 17.90 -11.80
C GLU A 165 3.14 16.73 -11.32
N GLU A 166 3.90 16.95 -10.26
CA GLU A 166 4.56 15.87 -9.52
C GLU A 166 3.52 15.08 -8.72
N VAL A 167 3.43 13.78 -9.00
CA VAL A 167 2.44 12.87 -8.40
C VAL A 167 3.05 11.78 -7.52
N GLY A 168 4.38 11.76 -7.45
CA GLY A 168 5.16 10.71 -6.81
C GLY A 168 6.64 10.87 -7.10
N LEU A 169 7.42 9.88 -6.67
CA LEU A 169 8.84 9.77 -7.00
C LEU A 169 9.12 8.39 -7.59
N ALA A 170 10.01 8.35 -8.57
CA ALA A 170 10.73 7.14 -8.88
C ALA A 170 11.97 7.10 -7.96
N LEU A 171 12.12 6.04 -7.17
CA LEU A 171 13.10 5.94 -6.08
C LEU A 171 13.96 4.69 -6.23
N ARG A 172 15.30 4.88 -6.25
CA ARG A 172 16.28 3.79 -6.24
C ARG A 172 16.45 3.23 -4.83
N THR A 173 15.65 2.23 -4.48
CA THR A 173 15.75 1.53 -3.19
C THR A 173 16.91 0.52 -3.15
N LYS A 174 17.34 0.02 -4.31
CA LYS A 174 18.45 -0.92 -4.46
C LYS A 174 19.35 -0.53 -5.61
N GLU A 175 20.65 -0.52 -5.34
CA GLU A 175 21.68 -0.12 -6.31
C GLU A 175 21.62 -0.98 -7.58
N GLY A 176 21.70 -0.32 -8.74
CA GLY A 176 21.71 -0.98 -10.05
C GLY A 176 20.41 -1.70 -10.44
N VAL A 177 19.36 -1.62 -9.61
CA VAL A 177 18.06 -2.28 -9.83
C VAL A 177 17.01 -1.24 -10.18
N SER A 178 16.02 -1.61 -11.00
CA SER A 178 14.90 -0.71 -11.37
C SER A 178 14.26 -0.04 -10.15
N PRO A 179 13.89 1.25 -10.23
CA PRO A 179 13.34 1.98 -9.09
C PRO A 179 11.98 1.43 -8.69
N VAL A 180 11.56 1.69 -7.45
CA VAL A 180 10.15 1.62 -7.04
C VAL A 180 9.48 2.98 -7.28
N PHE A 181 8.17 3.01 -7.37
CA PHE A 181 7.41 4.24 -7.57
C PHE A 181 6.59 4.53 -6.33
N ILE A 182 6.97 5.57 -5.60
CA ILE A 182 6.31 5.98 -4.36
C ILE A 182 5.36 7.15 -4.64
N SER A 183 4.24 7.18 -3.93
CA SER A 183 3.28 8.28 -4.04
C SER A 183 2.51 8.44 -2.74
N VAL A 184 2.19 9.69 -2.40
CA VAL A 184 1.36 10.03 -1.23
C VAL A 184 0.02 9.30 -1.32
N GLY A 185 -0.38 8.64 -0.23
CA GLY A 185 -1.72 8.11 -0.05
C GLY A 185 -2.62 9.13 0.64
N HIS A 186 -2.47 9.28 1.95
CA HIS A 186 -3.20 10.21 2.83
C HIS A 186 -2.33 10.55 4.04
N LYS A 187 -2.41 11.78 4.55
CA LYS A 187 -1.59 12.28 5.69
C LYS A 187 -0.10 11.92 5.56
N ALA A 188 0.44 12.12 4.37
CA ALA A 188 1.83 11.89 4.02
C ALA A 188 2.28 12.94 3.00
N ASP A 189 3.58 13.23 2.94
CA ASP A 189 4.20 14.04 1.90
C ASP A 189 5.29 13.25 1.20
N LEU A 190 5.82 13.76 0.08
CA LEU A 190 6.80 13.00 -0.70
C LEU A 190 8.16 12.89 0.00
N LEU A 191 8.56 13.92 0.74
CA LEU A 191 9.87 13.95 1.40
C LEU A 191 9.94 12.90 2.50
N THR A 192 9.03 12.94 3.47
CA THR A 192 8.99 11.96 4.56
C THR A 192 8.63 10.56 4.06
N THR A 193 7.79 10.44 3.01
CA THR A 193 7.51 9.15 2.36
C THR A 193 8.78 8.53 1.75
N MET A 194 9.64 9.34 1.13
CA MET A 194 10.89 8.87 0.55
C MET A 194 11.84 8.35 1.63
N ASP A 195 12.11 9.16 2.65
CA ASP A 195 13.01 8.82 3.75
C ASP A 195 12.53 7.55 4.46
N PHE A 196 11.25 7.53 4.82
CA PHE A 196 10.62 6.37 5.46
C PHE A 196 10.65 5.11 4.58
N THR A 197 10.47 5.24 3.26
CA THR A 197 10.58 4.10 2.33
C THR A 197 12.01 3.54 2.31
N LEU A 198 13.03 4.41 2.34
CA LEU A 198 14.44 3.99 2.39
C LEU A 198 14.78 3.31 3.73
N GLU A 199 14.25 3.80 4.85
CA GLU A 199 14.39 3.19 6.18
C GLU A 199 13.70 1.82 6.25
N CYS A 200 12.56 1.67 5.58
CA CYS A 200 11.91 0.36 5.41
C CYS A 200 12.66 -0.58 4.47
N THR A 201 13.69 -0.13 3.77
CA THR A 201 14.38 -0.92 2.74
C THR A 201 15.65 -1.58 3.26
N THR A 202 15.62 -2.92 3.28
CA THR A 202 16.76 -3.79 3.61
C THR A 202 17.67 -4.02 2.38
N HIS A 203 18.04 -5.26 2.06
CA HIS A 203 18.86 -5.64 0.90
C HIS A 203 18.06 -5.91 -0.38
N TYR A 204 16.73 -5.80 -0.31
CA TYR A 204 15.81 -6.04 -1.43
C TYR A 204 15.35 -4.74 -2.10
N ARG A 205 14.84 -4.88 -3.34
CA ARG A 205 14.26 -3.76 -4.10
C ARG A 205 12.98 -3.23 -3.45
N ARG A 206 12.09 -4.10 -3.00
CA ARG A 206 10.84 -3.68 -2.34
C ARG A 206 11.15 -3.41 -0.86
N PRO A 207 10.60 -2.34 -0.26
CA PRO A 207 10.69 -2.13 1.18
C PRO A 207 10.05 -3.30 1.92
N GLU A 208 10.56 -3.59 3.12
CA GLU A 208 10.28 -4.81 3.87
C GLU A 208 8.78 -5.05 4.12
N PRO A 209 7.95 -4.05 4.50
CA PRO A 209 6.50 -4.25 4.63
C PRO A 209 5.85 -4.76 3.33
N ILE A 210 6.19 -4.16 2.19
CA ILE A 210 5.65 -4.55 0.88
C ILE A 210 6.18 -5.92 0.47
N ARG A 211 7.45 -6.20 0.72
CA ARG A 211 8.08 -7.48 0.40
C ARG A 211 7.44 -8.63 1.19
N GLN A 212 7.27 -8.47 2.50
CA GLN A 212 6.64 -9.47 3.37
C GLN A 212 5.18 -9.71 3.00
N ALA A 213 4.43 -8.64 2.73
CA ALA A 213 3.05 -8.77 2.24
C ALA A 213 2.98 -9.49 0.88
N HIS A 214 3.92 -9.22 -0.02
CA HIS A 214 3.99 -9.90 -1.31
C HIS A 214 4.23 -11.40 -1.18
N LEU A 215 5.22 -11.79 -0.38
CA LEU A 215 5.48 -13.21 -0.10
C LEU A 215 4.27 -13.89 0.56
N ALA A 216 3.62 -13.19 1.49
CA ALA A 216 2.41 -13.68 2.13
C ALA A 216 1.27 -13.91 1.13
N VAL A 217 1.05 -12.99 0.19
CA VAL A 217 -0.02 -13.16 -0.80
C VAL A 217 0.27 -14.27 -1.81
N GLU A 218 1.54 -14.50 -2.15
CA GLU A 218 1.95 -15.64 -2.97
C GLU A 218 1.67 -16.97 -2.25
N ALA A 219 2.09 -17.11 -0.99
CA ALA A 219 1.78 -18.29 -0.17
C ALA A 219 0.26 -18.51 -0.01
N GLN A 220 -0.51 -17.44 0.22
CA GLN A 220 -1.97 -17.50 0.31
C GLN A 220 -2.62 -17.97 -1.00
N ARG A 221 -2.09 -17.54 -2.16
CA ARG A 221 -2.54 -17.99 -3.48
C ARG A 221 -2.24 -19.47 -3.68
N ASP A 222 -1.09 -19.92 -3.20
CA ASP A 222 -0.62 -21.30 -3.35
C ASP A 222 -1.29 -22.25 -2.32
N GLY A 223 -2.22 -21.73 -1.50
CA GLY A 223 -3.09 -22.51 -0.61
C GLY A 223 -2.56 -22.69 0.80
N GLU A 224 -1.49 -21.99 1.19
CA GLU A 224 -0.91 -22.07 2.51
C GLU A 224 -1.74 -21.31 3.56
N SER A 225 -1.73 -21.80 4.80
CA SER A 225 -2.27 -21.07 5.94
C SER A 225 -1.24 -20.05 6.42
N ILE A 226 -1.45 -18.78 6.10
CA ILE A 226 -0.48 -17.72 6.37
C ILE A 226 -0.75 -16.91 7.65
N ASP A 227 -1.90 -17.11 8.30
CA ASP A 227 -2.29 -16.32 9.47
C ASP A 227 -1.29 -16.52 10.63
N ILE A 228 -0.75 -15.42 11.14
CA ILE A 228 0.14 -15.37 12.29
C ILE A 228 -0.31 -14.23 13.19
N ASP A 229 -0.40 -14.51 14.48
CA ASP A 229 -0.49 -13.51 15.53
C ASP A 229 0.62 -13.82 16.54
N VAL A 230 1.72 -13.07 16.46
CA VAL A 230 2.79 -13.15 17.45
C VAL A 230 2.34 -12.33 18.65
N GLY A 231 1.37 -12.87 19.40
CA GLY A 231 0.81 -12.24 20.58
C GLY A 231 1.93 -11.74 21.50
N GLY A 232 1.83 -10.47 21.90
CA GLY A 232 2.69 -9.87 22.90
C GLY A 232 2.43 -10.46 24.27
N ASP A 233 3.01 -11.63 24.55
CA ASP A 233 3.32 -12.09 25.90
C ASP A 233 4.43 -13.15 25.84
N GLN A 234 5.66 -12.70 25.56
CA GLN A 234 6.78 -13.21 26.33
C GLN A 234 7.12 -12.14 27.36
N THR A 235 6.42 -12.23 28.50
CA THR A 235 6.94 -11.74 29.76
C THR A 235 8.36 -12.28 29.87
N THR A 236 9.35 -11.39 29.80
CA THR A 236 10.74 -11.71 30.04
C THR A 236 10.80 -12.15 31.50
N LEU A 237 10.83 -13.46 31.73
CA LEU A 237 11.28 -14.06 32.96
C LEU A 237 12.79 -13.81 33.05
N PHE A 238 13.20 -12.61 33.46
CA PHE A 238 14.46 -12.31 34.15
C PHE A 238 14.32 -11.02 34.95
#